data_AF-A0A368KR02-F1
#
_entry.id   AF-A0A368KR02-F1
#
_cell.length_a   1.000
_cell.length_b   1.000
_cell.length_c   1.000
_cell.angle_alpha   90.00
_cell.angle_beta   90.00
_cell.angle_gamma   90.00
#
_symmetry.space_group_name_H-M   'P 1'
#
loop_
_entity.id
_entity.type
_entity.pdbx_description
1 polymer ?
#
loop_
_entity_poly.entity_id
_entity_poly.type
_entity_poly.pdbx_seq_one_letter_code
_entity_poly.pdbx_strand_id
1 'polypeptide(L)'
;MMSRWVEIQFDCLPLRSIDRMDIPLDASPKFQQHCLRVKAAMEKHGSHNTYYLHNAMCTYHLLNDPVDGMIQFRFHGTVITDESDMTTRGTDLQVELVKETCTWLSEPIVHWFQETVQRSVAYEFNHYIQAGDLKKTEERIAKIKAESESGESFLGMYL
;
A
#
# COMPACT_ATOMS: atom_id res chain seq x y z
N MET A 1 -16.79 0.50 19.25
CA MET A 1 -16.47 -0.06 17.93
C MET A 1 -16.46 1.12 16.97
N MET A 2 -15.31 1.60 16.54
CA MET A 2 -15.26 2.76 15.63
C MET A 2 -15.81 2.32 14.28
N SER A 3 -17.01 2.78 13.94
CA SER A 3 -17.58 2.62 12.61
C SER A 3 -16.62 3.28 11.62
N ARG A 4 -15.83 2.50 10.89
CA ARG A 4 -14.96 3.04 9.83
C ARG A 4 -15.85 3.45 8.67
N TRP A 5 -15.83 4.74 8.34
CA TRP A 5 -16.61 5.30 7.22
C TRP A 5 -16.08 4.88 5.85
N VAL A 6 -14.81 4.48 5.78
CA VAL A 6 -14.13 3.97 4.58
C VAL A 6 -13.33 2.74 4.98
N GLU A 7 -13.39 1.69 4.18
CA GLU A 7 -12.63 0.47 4.42
C GLU A 7 -11.35 0.48 3.61
N ILE A 8 -10.21 0.52 4.29
CA ILE A 8 -8.88 0.52 3.65
C ILE A 8 -8.06 -0.64 4.20
N GLN A 9 -7.43 -1.37 3.29
CA GLN A 9 -6.53 -2.48 3.58
C GLN A 9 -5.31 -2.37 2.68
N PHE A 10 -4.12 -2.63 3.22
CA PHE A 10 -2.86 -2.63 2.47
C PHE A 10 -1.79 -3.43 3.19
N ASP A 11 -0.85 -3.94 2.41
CA ASP A 11 0.46 -4.33 2.90
C ASP A 11 1.43 -3.14 2.77
N CYS A 12 2.33 -2.98 3.73
CA CYS A 12 3.27 -1.88 3.80
C CYS A 12 4.71 -2.40 3.78
N LEU A 13 5.54 -1.83 2.90
CA LEU A 13 6.97 -2.08 2.80
C LEU A 13 7.76 -0.78 3.01
N PRO A 14 8.46 -0.60 4.14
CA PRO A 14 9.38 0.52 4.32
C PRO A 14 10.51 0.44 3.29
N LEU A 15 10.68 1.46 2.44
CA LEU A 15 11.67 1.37 1.36
C LEU A 15 13.12 1.33 1.87
N ARG A 16 13.37 1.91 3.05
CA ARG A 16 14.67 1.81 3.75
C ARG A 16 15.07 0.38 4.12
N SER A 17 14.14 -0.58 4.18
CA SER A 17 14.48 -1.97 4.51
C SER A 17 15.01 -2.76 3.32
N ILE A 18 15.02 -2.16 2.12
CA ILE A 18 15.47 -2.79 0.88
C ILE A 18 16.94 -2.43 0.66
N ASP A 19 17.84 -3.36 0.98
CA ASP A 19 19.30 -3.13 0.82
C ASP A 19 19.73 -3.33 -0.64
N ARG A 20 19.22 -4.38 -1.28
CA ARG A 20 19.48 -4.71 -2.68
C ARG A 20 18.25 -5.33 -3.31
N MET A 21 17.87 -4.84 -4.48
CA MET A 21 16.74 -5.38 -5.25
C MET A 21 17.26 -6.07 -6.50
N ASP A 22 17.71 -7.31 -6.32
CA ASP A 22 17.98 -8.21 -7.44
C ASP A 22 16.67 -8.95 -7.79
N ILE A 23 16.20 -8.80 -9.02
CA ILE A 23 15.04 -9.54 -9.51
C ILE A 23 15.52 -10.93 -9.95
N PRO A 24 15.03 -12.03 -9.35
CA PRO A 24 15.38 -13.38 -9.78
C PRO A 24 15.03 -13.61 -11.25
N LEU A 25 15.89 -14.33 -11.98
CA LEU A 25 15.65 -14.61 -13.41
C LEU A 25 14.40 -15.47 -13.63
N ASP A 26 14.03 -16.29 -12.65
CA ASP A 26 12.88 -17.17 -12.60
C ASP A 26 11.63 -16.54 -11.97
N ALA A 27 11.69 -15.26 -11.60
CA ALA A 27 10.57 -14.54 -11.01
C ALA A 27 9.34 -14.53 -11.93
N SER A 28 8.15 -14.75 -11.35
CA SER A 28 6.89 -14.61 -12.09
C SER A 28 6.74 -13.19 -12.67
N PRO A 29 6.08 -13.01 -13.82
CA PRO A 29 5.90 -11.68 -14.42
C PRO A 29 5.26 -10.67 -13.46
N LYS A 30 4.31 -11.12 -12.63
CA LYS A 30 3.65 -10.28 -11.61
C LYS A 30 4.65 -9.79 -10.56
N PHE A 31 5.53 -10.67 -10.10
CA PHE A 31 6.55 -10.33 -9.11
C PHE A 31 7.62 -9.41 -9.70
N GLN A 32 8.08 -9.68 -10.93
CA GLN A 32 9.00 -8.80 -11.64
C GLN A 32 8.44 -7.38 -11.76
N GLN A 33 7.17 -7.24 -12.17
CA GLN A 33 6.51 -5.94 -12.23
C GLN A 33 6.40 -5.26 -10.87
N HIS A 34 6.16 -6.02 -9.79
CA HIS A 34 6.15 -5.46 -8.45
C HIS A 34 7.53 -4.89 -8.09
N CYS A 35 8.61 -5.65 -8.26
CA CYS A 35 9.97 -5.15 -8.04
C CYS A 35 10.29 -3.91 -8.88
N LEU A 36 9.90 -3.89 -10.15
CA LEU A 36 10.09 -2.72 -11.02
C LEU A 36 9.35 -1.49 -10.50
N ARG A 37 8.11 -1.64 -9.99
CA ARG A 37 7.35 -0.53 -9.41
C ARG A 37 7.98 -0.03 -8.10
N VAL A 38 8.45 -0.94 -7.24
CA VAL A 38 9.14 -0.56 -5.99
C VAL A 38 10.45 0.17 -6.32
N LYS A 39 11.20 -0.30 -7.33
CA LYS A 39 12.42 0.36 -7.80
C LYS A 39 12.13 1.78 -8.29
N ALA A 40 11.13 1.94 -9.16
CA ALA A 40 10.72 3.25 -9.65
C ALA A 40 10.28 4.19 -8.52
N ALA A 41 9.60 3.66 -7.50
CA ALA A 41 9.24 4.41 -6.30
C ALA A 41 10.47 4.89 -5.50
N MET A 42 11.47 4.03 -5.30
CA MET A 42 12.73 4.40 -4.64
C MET A 42 13.51 5.46 -5.44
N GLU A 43 13.56 5.32 -6.77
CA GLU A 43 14.22 6.28 -7.65
C GLU A 43 13.53 7.65 -7.62
N LYS A 44 12.20 7.67 -7.55
CA LYS A 44 11.40 8.91 -7.57
C LYS A 44 11.38 9.64 -6.23
N HIS A 45 11.25 8.92 -5.12
CA HIS A 45 10.96 9.50 -3.80
C HIS A 45 12.05 9.24 -2.75
N GLY A 46 13.07 8.45 -3.09
CA GLY A 46 14.06 7.97 -2.12
C GLY A 46 13.51 6.88 -1.20
N SER A 47 14.38 6.38 -0.32
CA SER A 47 14.07 5.27 0.59
C SER A 47 13.73 5.70 2.02
N HIS A 48 14.15 6.89 2.43
CA HIS A 48 13.94 7.41 3.78
C HIS A 48 12.57 8.07 3.88
N ASN A 49 11.85 7.82 4.98
CA ASN A 49 10.49 8.31 5.21
C ASN A 49 9.51 7.99 4.08
N THR A 50 9.80 6.94 3.29
CA THR A 50 8.99 6.50 2.16
C THR A 50 8.61 5.04 2.32
N TYR A 51 7.31 4.78 2.16
CA TYR A 51 6.68 3.48 2.35
C TYR A 51 5.95 3.10 1.08
N TYR A 52 6.15 1.87 0.62
CA TYR A 52 5.44 1.35 -0.54
C TYR A 52 4.24 0.51 -0.09
N LEU A 53 3.06 0.87 -0.56
CA LEU A 53 1.83 0.15 -0.31
C LEU A 53 1.50 -0.77 -1.49
N HIS A 54 1.15 -2.03 -1.19
CA HIS A 54 0.75 -3.02 -2.18
C HIS A 54 -0.36 -3.94 -1.67
N ASN A 55 -0.90 -4.77 -2.56
CA ASN A 55 -2.08 -5.61 -2.31
C ASN A 55 -3.25 -4.80 -1.69
N ALA A 56 -3.38 -3.53 -2.09
CA ALA A 56 -4.17 -2.58 -1.35
C ALA A 56 -5.53 -2.30 -1.97
N MET A 57 -6.54 -2.15 -1.10
CA MET A 57 -7.95 -1.92 -1.44
C MET A 57 -8.52 -0.75 -0.63
N CYS A 58 -9.37 0.04 -1.29
CA CYS A 58 -10.18 1.08 -0.67
C CYS A 58 -11.63 0.91 -1.11
N THR A 59 -12.54 0.74 -0.15
CA THR A 59 -13.98 0.56 -0.41
C THR A 59 -14.77 1.67 0.25
N TYR A 60 -15.61 2.33 -0.55
CA TYR A 60 -16.60 3.32 -0.12
C TYR A 60 -18.00 2.72 -0.18
N HIS A 61 -18.80 3.04 0.84
CA HIS A 61 -20.24 2.73 0.89
C HIS A 61 -21.02 4.04 0.93
N LEU A 62 -21.72 4.34 -0.17
CA LEU A 62 -22.37 5.63 -0.40
C LEU A 62 -23.85 5.63 -0.03
N LEU A 63 -24.43 4.43 0.11
CA LEU A 63 -25.80 4.21 0.55
C LEU A 63 -25.78 3.30 1.77
N ASN A 64 -26.79 3.42 2.64
CA ASN A 64 -27.04 2.46 3.72
C ASN A 64 -27.77 1.23 3.18
N ASP A 65 -27.31 0.70 2.04
CA ASP A 65 -27.82 -0.50 1.39
C ASP A 65 -26.66 -1.49 1.22
N PRO A 66 -26.84 -2.78 1.55
CA PRO A 66 -25.75 -3.76 1.47
C PRO A 66 -25.44 -4.22 0.04
N VAL A 67 -26.26 -3.88 -0.95
CA VAL A 67 -26.16 -4.33 -2.35
C VAL A 67 -25.81 -3.18 -3.29
N ASP A 68 -26.41 -2.01 -3.11
CA ASP A 68 -26.20 -0.82 -3.94
C ASP A 68 -25.37 0.24 -3.20
N GLY A 69 -24.63 1.06 -3.94
CA GLY A 69 -23.86 2.18 -3.38
C GLY A 69 -22.41 1.86 -3.01
N MET A 70 -21.89 0.67 -3.34
CA MET A 70 -20.49 0.31 -3.09
C MET A 70 -19.59 0.63 -4.29
N ILE A 71 -18.43 1.24 -4.00
CA ILE A 71 -17.35 1.48 -4.96
C ILE A 71 -16.03 1.00 -4.35
N GLN A 72 -15.31 0.15 -5.07
CA GLN A 72 -14.04 -0.40 -4.62
C GLN A 72 -12.91 -0.11 -5.61
N PHE A 73 -11.81 0.39 -5.06
CA PHE A 73 -10.59 0.67 -5.78
C PHE A 73 -9.47 -0.24 -5.31
N ARG A 74 -8.67 -0.72 -6.27
CA ARG A 74 -7.33 -1.24 -6.01
C ARG A 74 -6.34 -0.09 -6.09
N PHE A 75 -5.31 -0.12 -5.27
CA PHE A 75 -4.19 0.80 -5.42
C PHE A 75 -2.84 0.17 -5.08
N HIS A 76 -1.78 0.85 -5.50
CA HIS A 76 -0.42 0.66 -5.03
C HIS A 76 0.37 1.95 -5.21
N GLY A 77 1.47 2.11 -4.52
CA GLY A 77 2.32 3.30 -4.67
C GLY A 77 2.99 3.70 -3.37
N THR A 78 3.39 4.96 -3.26
CA THR A 78 4.13 5.43 -2.09
C THR A 78 3.33 6.32 -1.18
N VAL A 79 3.66 6.23 0.11
CA VAL A 79 3.32 7.20 1.14
C VAL A 79 4.64 7.78 1.64
N ILE A 80 4.69 9.11 1.74
CA ILE A 80 5.85 9.87 2.22
C ILE A 80 5.46 10.51 3.55
N THR A 81 6.27 10.33 4.58
CA THR A 81 6.04 10.89 5.92
C THR A 81 6.97 12.06 6.22
N ASP A 82 6.75 12.70 7.36
CA ASP A 82 7.73 13.61 7.93
C ASP A 82 9.00 12.88 8.39
N GLU A 83 10.01 13.68 8.74
CA GLU A 83 11.33 13.21 9.21
C GLU A 83 11.24 12.29 10.43
N SER A 84 10.17 12.41 11.23
CA SER A 84 9.95 11.60 12.43
C SER A 84 9.17 10.30 12.19
N ASP A 85 8.77 10.01 10.95
CA ASP A 85 7.91 8.88 10.60
C ASP A 85 6.55 8.87 11.36
N MET A 86 6.03 10.05 11.70
CA MET A 86 4.82 10.18 12.52
C MET A 86 3.59 10.60 11.74
N THR A 87 3.78 11.40 10.69
CA THR A 87 2.68 11.98 9.91
C THR A 87 2.95 11.90 8.42
N THR A 88 1.94 11.47 7.66
CA THR A 88 1.94 11.48 6.19
C THR A 88 1.97 12.91 5.67
N ARG A 89 2.88 13.17 4.73
CA ARG A 89 3.04 14.45 4.02
C ARG A 89 2.53 14.38 2.59
N GLY A 90 2.57 13.21 1.97
CA GLY A 90 2.10 13.03 0.61
C GLY A 90 1.90 11.56 0.25
N THR A 91 1.15 11.34 -0.82
CA THR A 91 0.92 10.03 -1.41
C THR A 91 1.10 10.14 -2.92
N ASP A 92 1.65 9.09 -3.51
CA ASP A 92 1.77 8.92 -4.96
C ASP A 92 1.30 7.51 -5.32
N LEU A 93 -0.02 7.39 -5.42
CA LEU A 93 -0.70 6.13 -5.68
C LEU A 93 -1.17 6.02 -7.13
N GLN A 94 -1.04 4.83 -7.70
CA GLN A 94 -1.80 4.41 -8.86
C GLN A 94 -3.10 3.77 -8.36
N VAL A 95 -4.24 4.30 -8.79
CA VAL A 95 -5.57 3.91 -8.29
C VAL A 95 -6.45 3.47 -9.45
N GLU A 96 -7.10 2.31 -9.31
CA GLU A 96 -7.91 1.69 -10.36
C GLU A 96 -9.25 1.24 -9.77
N LEU A 97 -10.35 1.59 -10.44
CA LEU A 97 -11.67 1.08 -10.10
C LEU A 97 -11.74 -0.40 -10.44
N VAL A 98 -12.08 -1.25 -9.47
CA VAL A 98 -12.14 -2.70 -9.68
C VAL A 98 -13.53 -3.29 -9.51
N LYS A 99 -14.40 -2.61 -8.77
CA LYS A 99 -15.78 -3.04 -8.57
C LYS A 99 -16.66 -1.86 -8.21
N GLU A 100 -17.88 -1.86 -8.72
CA GLU A 100 -18.92 -0.91 -8.35
C GLU A 100 -20.29 -1.62 -8.37
N THR A 101 -21.26 -1.02 -7.69
CA THR A 101 -22.67 -1.46 -7.68
C THR A 101 -23.63 -0.31 -7.96
N CYS A 102 -23.08 0.85 -8.29
CA CYS A 102 -23.72 2.14 -8.42
C CYS A 102 -24.09 2.39 -9.89
N THR A 103 -25.33 2.12 -10.29
CA THR A 103 -25.77 2.29 -11.69
C THR A 103 -25.73 3.75 -12.18
N TRP A 104 -25.58 4.71 -11.27
CA TRP A 104 -25.45 6.15 -11.56
C TRP A 104 -24.00 6.64 -11.61
N LEU A 105 -23.00 5.76 -11.41
CA LEU A 105 -21.59 6.14 -11.33
C LEU A 105 -21.08 6.58 -12.71
N SER A 106 -20.62 7.82 -12.81
CA SER A 106 -20.07 8.38 -14.04
C SER A 106 -18.55 8.51 -13.96
N GLU A 107 -17.87 8.52 -15.12
CA GLU A 107 -16.41 8.64 -15.20
C GLU A 107 -15.83 9.84 -14.42
N PRO A 108 -16.42 11.06 -14.46
CA PRO A 108 -15.94 12.17 -13.64
C PRO A 108 -16.00 11.89 -12.14
N ILE A 109 -17.02 11.16 -11.67
CA ILE A 109 -17.14 10.76 -10.26
C ILE A 109 -16.06 9.74 -9.92
N VAL A 110 -15.79 8.78 -10.82
CA VAL A 110 -14.70 7.80 -10.64
C VAL A 110 -13.35 8.51 -10.50
N HIS A 111 -13.03 9.46 -11.39
CA HIS A 111 -11.80 10.25 -11.31
C HIS A 111 -11.69 11.02 -9.99
N TRP A 112 -12.78 11.65 -9.56
CA TRP A 112 -12.82 12.33 -8.27
C TRP A 112 -12.57 11.38 -7.09
N PHE A 113 -13.10 10.16 -7.14
CA PHE A 113 -12.81 9.14 -6.13
C PHE A 113 -11.38 8.63 -6.17
N GLN A 114 -10.77 8.48 -7.36
CA GLN A 114 -9.35 8.12 -7.47
C GLN A 114 -8.44 9.14 -6.77
N GLU A 115 -8.70 10.44 -6.93
CA GLU A 115 -8.03 11.49 -6.17
C GLU A 115 -8.34 11.43 -4.68
N THR A 116 -9.57 11.07 -4.32
CA THR A 116 -10.00 10.97 -2.93
C THR A 116 -9.33 9.79 -2.22
N VAL A 117 -9.05 8.67 -2.91
CA VAL A 117 -8.29 7.53 -2.37
C VAL A 117 -6.91 7.97 -1.85
N GLN A 118 -6.22 8.87 -2.55
CA GLN A 118 -4.93 9.44 -2.08
C GLN A 118 -5.07 10.04 -0.68
N ARG A 119 -6.11 10.87 -0.48
CA ARG A 119 -6.39 11.54 0.79
C ARG A 119 -6.78 10.53 1.87
N SER A 120 -7.69 9.61 1.56
CA SER A 120 -8.16 8.60 2.52
C SER A 120 -7.02 7.71 2.99
N VAL A 121 -6.12 7.30 2.09
CA VAL A 121 -4.93 6.51 2.42
C VAL A 121 -3.97 7.30 3.31
N ALA A 122 -3.77 8.60 3.08
CA ALA A 122 -2.92 9.42 3.95
C ALA A 122 -3.41 9.44 5.41
N TYR A 123 -4.73 9.57 5.62
CA TYR A 123 -5.32 9.52 6.96
C TYR A 123 -5.26 8.13 7.59
N GLU A 124 -5.57 7.07 6.82
CA GLU A 124 -5.46 5.70 7.33
C GLU A 124 -4.01 5.34 7.66
N PHE A 125 -3.04 5.80 6.87
CA PHE A 125 -1.63 5.54 7.15
C PHE A 125 -1.17 6.23 8.44
N ASN A 126 -1.67 7.44 8.75
CA ASN A 126 -1.43 8.07 10.05
C ASN A 126 -1.98 7.22 11.20
N HIS A 127 -3.17 6.64 11.05
CA HIS A 127 -3.72 5.72 12.04
C HIS A 127 -2.90 4.44 12.16
N TYR A 128 -2.41 3.89 11.05
CA TYR A 128 -1.53 2.72 11.00
C TYR A 128 -0.20 2.96 11.76
N ILE A 129 0.43 4.13 11.59
CA ILE A 129 1.61 4.54 12.36
C ILE A 129 1.26 4.64 13.85
N GLN A 130 0.18 5.36 14.20
CA GLN A 130 -0.23 5.60 15.58
C GLN A 130 -0.59 4.31 16.34
N ALA A 131 -1.16 3.32 15.64
CA ALA A 131 -1.43 1.99 16.18
C ALA A 131 -0.17 1.16 16.46
N GLY A 132 1.01 1.64 16.03
CA GLY A 132 2.29 0.96 16.18
C GLY A 132 2.49 -0.18 15.18
N ASP A 133 1.61 -0.33 14.20
CA ASP A 133 1.67 -1.41 13.22
C ASP A 133 2.86 -1.25 12.27
N LEU A 134 3.32 -0.03 12.05
CA LEU A 134 4.59 0.22 11.35
C LEU A 134 5.78 -0.46 12.05
N LYS A 135 5.91 -0.28 13.37
CA LYS A 135 6.99 -0.91 14.15
C LYS A 135 6.92 -2.44 14.09
N LYS A 136 5.72 -3.02 14.18
CA LYS A 136 5.52 -4.47 14.03
C LYS A 136 5.94 -4.97 12.65
N THR A 137 5.74 -4.17 11.60
CA THR A 137 6.19 -4.51 10.24
C THR A 137 7.71 -4.52 10.16
N GLU A 138 8.37 -3.51 10.72
CA GLU A 138 9.84 -3.46 10.78
C GLU A 138 10.42 -4.64 11.57
N GLU A 139 9.85 -4.96 12.74
CA GLU A 139 10.27 -6.09 13.57
C GLU A 139 10.11 -7.43 12.83
N ARG A 140 8.99 -7.61 12.11
CA ARG A 140 8.76 -8.81 11.29
C ARG A 140 9.81 -8.94 10.19
N ILE A 141 10.11 -7.86 9.47
CA ILE A 141 11.13 -7.84 8.42
C ILE A 141 12.52 -8.16 9.01
N ALA A 142 12.87 -7.55 10.14
CA ALA A 142 14.14 -7.78 10.83
C ALA A 142 14.30 -9.24 11.28
N LYS A 143 13.24 -9.84 11.83
CA LYS A 143 13.23 -11.26 12.22
C LYS A 143 13.45 -12.19 11.03
N ILE A 144 12.76 -11.94 9.92
CA ILE A 144 12.93 -12.72 8.68
C ILE A 144 14.37 -12.61 8.16
N LYS A 145 14.97 -11.41 8.19
CA LYS A 145 16.39 -11.23 7.81
C LYS A 145 17.33 -12.02 8.71
N ALA A 146 17.17 -11.96 10.03
CA ALA A 146 18.00 -12.70 10.98
C ALA A 146 17.87 -14.23 10.84
N GLU A 147 16.67 -14.73 10.56
CA GLU A 147 16.43 -16.15 10.25
C GLU A 147 17.10 -16.56 8.92
N SER A 148 17.13 -15.67 7.92
CA SER A 148 17.78 -15.93 6.62
C SER A 148 19.31 -15.92 6.70
N GLU A 149 19.89 -15.15 7.63
CA GLU A 149 21.35 -15.08 7.85
C GLU A 149 21.89 -16.30 8.64
N SER A 150 21.04 -17.06 9.32
CA SER A 150 21.43 -18.17 10.21
C SER A 150 21.29 -19.58 9.63
N GLY A 151 20.77 -19.74 8.40
CA GLY A 151 20.70 -21.04 7.73
C GLY A 151 20.36 -20.97 6.24
N GLU A 152 21.19 -21.64 5.43
CA GLU A 152 21.01 -22.07 4.03
C GLU A 152 19.96 -21.34 3.16
N SER A 153 20.46 -20.49 2.26
CA SER A 153 19.90 -20.14 0.94
C SER A 153 18.49 -20.68 0.66
N PHE A 154 17.45 -19.99 1.11
CA PHE A 154 16.09 -20.26 0.70
C PHE A 154 15.46 -19.06 -0.01
N LEU A 155 15.47 -19.16 -1.35
CA LEU A 155 14.57 -18.49 -2.26
C LEU A 155 13.12 -18.72 -1.80
N GLY A 156 12.51 -17.71 -1.19
CA GLY A 156 11.07 -17.76 -0.99
C GLY A 156 10.58 -16.78 0.06
N MET A 157 10.38 -15.52 -0.31
CA MET A 157 9.28 -14.73 0.28
C MET A 157 9.04 -13.44 -0.49
N TYR A 158 8.38 -13.56 -1.64
CA TYR A 158 7.45 -12.57 -2.18
C TYR A 158 6.51 -13.26 -3.18
N LEU A 159 5.78 -14.30 -2.71
CA LEU A 159 4.64 -14.89 -3.42
C LEU A 159 3.36 -14.56 -2.67
#